data_AF-A0A3B5AJU3-F1
#
_entry.id   AF-A0A3B5AJU3-F1
#
_cell.length_a   1.000
_cell.length_b   1.000
_cell.length_c   1.000
_cell.angle_alpha   90.00
_cell.angle_beta   90.00
_cell.angle_gamma   90.00
#
_symmetry.space_group_name_H-M   'P 1'
#
loop_
_entity.id
_entity.type
_entity.pdbx_description
1 polymer ?
#
loop_
_entity_poly.entity_id
_entity_poly.type
_entity_poly.pdbx_seq_one_letter_code
_entity_poly.pdbx_strand_id
1 'polypeptide(L)'
;MLMPLRDLRAIYEVLFRDGVMVAKKDKRPQIMHPEVQGVSNLQVMRAMLSLKSRGYVKETFAWRHFYWYLTNDGIVYLRDYLRLPAEIVPASLQRIRKPAGARRALEDRLTNMTSVLWERWRDSCTFS
;
A
#
# COMPACT_ATOMS: atom_id res chain seq x y z
N MET A 1 10.41 -17.04 -19.96
CA MET A 1 11.67 -16.38 -19.58
C MET A 1 12.28 -17.22 -18.48
N LEU A 2 13.55 -17.60 -18.59
CA LEU A 2 14.27 -18.28 -17.51
C LEU A 2 14.62 -17.24 -16.43
N MET A 3 14.16 -17.46 -15.20
CA MET A 3 14.44 -16.61 -14.03
C MET A 3 14.82 -17.53 -12.87
N PRO A 4 15.85 -17.21 -12.07
CA PRO A 4 16.14 -17.99 -10.87
C PRO A 4 14.98 -17.88 -9.86
N LEU A 5 14.70 -18.99 -9.17
CA LEU A 5 13.56 -19.10 -8.25
C LEU A 5 13.63 -18.10 -7.09
N ARG A 6 14.84 -17.74 -6.66
CA ARG A 6 15.07 -16.76 -5.58
C ARG A 6 14.52 -15.37 -5.94
N ASP A 7 14.77 -14.90 -7.17
CA ASP A 7 14.33 -13.59 -7.64
C ASP A 7 12.80 -13.60 -7.82
N LEU A 8 12.24 -14.70 -8.32
CA LEU A 8 10.80 -14.86 -8.48
C LEU A 8 10.07 -14.82 -7.14
N ARG A 9 10.60 -15.55 -6.15
CA ARG A 9 10.06 -15.54 -4.78
C ARG A 9 10.13 -14.14 -4.18
N ALA A 10 11.24 -13.41 -4.35
CA ALA A 10 11.38 -12.04 -3.85
C ALA A 10 10.33 -11.09 -4.47
N ILE A 11 10.05 -11.19 -5.77
CA ILE A 11 8.98 -10.42 -6.42
C ILE A 11 7.62 -10.73 -5.80
N TYR A 12 7.32 -12.01 -5.58
CA TYR A 12 6.04 -12.44 -5.02
C TYR A 12 5.86 -12.02 -3.55
N GLU A 13 6.93 -12.02 -2.75
CA GLU A 13 6.89 -11.55 -1.37
C GLU A 13 6.58 -10.06 -1.28
N VAL A 14 7.22 -9.22 -2.11
CA VAL A 14 6.93 -7.78 -2.18
C VAL A 14 5.50 -7.53 -2.67
N LEU A 15 5.08 -8.22 -3.73
CA LEU A 15 3.72 -8.11 -4.25
C LEU A 15 2.66 -8.51 -3.21
N PHE A 16 2.90 -9.56 -2.42
CA PHE A 16 1.97 -10.01 -1.40
C PHE A 16 1.94 -9.08 -0.18
N ARG A 17 3.08 -8.50 0.19
CA ARG A 17 3.16 -7.54 1.29
C ARG A 17 2.35 -6.29 0.99
N ASP A 18 2.58 -5.68 -0.17
CA ASP A 18 2.01 -4.38 -0.51
C ASP A 18 0.64 -4.51 -1.19
N GLY A 19 0.39 -5.63 -1.89
CA GLY A 19 -0.85 -5.89 -2.64
C GLY A 19 -0.95 -5.12 -3.96
N VAL A 20 0.01 -4.24 -4.23
CA VAL A 20 0.14 -3.42 -5.44
C VAL A 20 1.60 -3.39 -5.84
N MET A 21 1.89 -3.35 -7.13
CA MET A 21 3.26 -3.18 -7.64
C MET A 21 3.25 -2.27 -8.87
N VAL A 22 4.29 -1.45 -8.99
CA VAL A 22 4.41 -0.50 -10.11
C VAL A 22 5.75 -0.68 -10.80
N ALA A 23 5.78 -0.80 -12.13
CA ALA A 23 7.03 -0.84 -12.87
C ALA A 23 7.02 0.10 -14.06
N LYS A 24 8.15 0.76 -14.31
CA LYS A 24 8.33 1.56 -15.52
C LYS A 24 8.54 0.64 -16.72
N LYS A 25 7.92 0.93 -17.87
CA LYS A 25 8.15 0.19 -19.12
C LYS A 25 9.47 0.62 -19.75
N ASP A 26 10.55 0.06 -19.21
CA ASP A 26 11.90 0.16 -19.75
C ASP A 26 12.49 -1.24 -19.90
N LYS A 27 12.88 -1.60 -21.13
CA LYS A 27 13.38 -2.94 -21.49
C LYS A 27 14.89 -3.11 -21.27
N ARG A 28 15.57 -2.08 -20.75
CA ARG A 28 17.02 -2.10 -20.56
C ARG A 28 17.37 -3.00 -19.36
N PRO A 29 18.27 -3.97 -19.51
CA PRO A 29 18.55 -4.96 -18.47
C PRO A 29 19.28 -4.37 -17.24
N GLN A 30 19.96 -3.23 -17.38
CA GLN A 30 20.71 -2.60 -16.29
C GLN A 30 19.83 -1.91 -15.23
N ILE A 31 18.54 -1.67 -15.54
CA ILE A 31 17.66 -0.94 -14.63
C ILE A 31 17.11 -1.90 -13.57
N MET A 32 17.54 -1.68 -12.34
CA MET A 32 17.03 -2.35 -11.14
C MET A 32 15.67 -1.77 -10.75
N HIS A 33 14.81 -2.60 -10.18
CA HIS A 33 13.53 -2.14 -9.64
C HIS A 33 13.74 -1.57 -8.22
N PRO A 34 13.17 -0.40 -7.86
CA PRO A 34 13.44 0.25 -6.58
C PRO A 34 12.94 -0.53 -5.35
N GLU A 35 11.82 -1.25 -5.45
CA GLU A 35 11.21 -1.94 -4.30
C GLU A 35 11.77 -3.35 -4.09
N VAL A 36 12.33 -3.97 -5.14
CA VAL A 36 12.82 -5.35 -5.14
C VAL A 36 14.34 -5.33 -5.32
N GLN A 37 15.05 -5.56 -4.23
CA GLN A 37 16.51 -5.51 -4.23
C GLN A 37 17.12 -6.60 -5.11
N GLY A 38 18.05 -6.22 -5.98
CA GLY A 38 18.82 -7.15 -6.82
C GLY A 38 18.07 -7.74 -8.02
N VAL A 39 16.83 -7.32 -8.27
CA VAL A 39 16.01 -7.81 -9.39
C VAL A 39 15.87 -6.74 -10.47
N SER A 40 16.09 -7.14 -11.72
CA SER A 40 15.93 -6.25 -12.87
C SER A 40 14.45 -5.96 -13.15
N ASN A 41 14.18 -4.76 -13.65
CA ASN A 41 12.82 -4.36 -13.99
C ASN A 41 12.19 -5.23 -15.10
N LEU A 42 13.01 -5.76 -16.02
CA LEU A 42 12.56 -6.71 -17.04
C LEU A 42 12.04 -8.01 -16.40
N GLN A 43 12.73 -8.51 -15.37
CA GLN A 43 12.31 -9.70 -14.65
C GLN A 43 10.94 -9.50 -13.99
N VAL A 44 10.77 -8.37 -13.29
CA VAL A 44 9.49 -7.97 -12.69
C VAL A 44 8.39 -7.96 -13.75
N MET A 45 8.58 -7.23 -14.86
CA MET A 45 7.59 -7.15 -15.94
C MET A 45 7.19 -8.52 -16.49
N ARG A 46 8.13 -9.46 -16.62
CA ARG A 46 7.85 -10.80 -17.15
C ARG A 46 7.16 -11.71 -16.14
N ALA A 47 7.50 -11.59 -14.85
CA ALA A 47 6.78 -12.28 -13.78
C ALA A 47 5.34 -11.76 -13.64
N MET A 48 5.14 -10.44 -13.71
CA MET A 48 3.79 -9.86 -13.62
C MET A 48 2.93 -10.21 -14.83
N LEU A 49 3.53 -10.27 -16.03
CA LEU A 49 2.83 -10.72 -17.23
C LEU A 49 2.30 -12.16 -17.11
N SER A 50 3.06 -13.07 -16.47
CA SER A 50 2.63 -14.46 -16.28
C SER A 50 1.52 -14.59 -15.22
N LEU A 51 1.55 -13.77 -14.17
CA LEU A 51 0.46 -13.69 -13.20
C LEU A 51 -0.81 -13.11 -13.84
N LYS A 52 -0.67 -12.06 -14.66
CA LYS A 52 -1.79 -11.45 -15.38
C LYS A 52 -2.48 -12.46 -16.31
N SER A 53 -1.71 -13.23 -17.10
CA SER A 53 -2.28 -14.19 -18.04
C SER A 53 -3.10 -15.29 -17.36
N ARG A 54 -2.87 -15.52 -16.07
CA ARG A 54 -3.60 -16.48 -15.23
C ARG A 54 -4.77 -15.85 -14.46
N GLY A 55 -4.95 -14.54 -14.51
CA GLY A 55 -6.03 -13.82 -13.82
C GLY A 55 -5.74 -13.45 -12.35
N TYR A 56 -4.51 -13.66 -11.86
CA TYR A 56 -4.15 -13.36 -10.46
C TYR A 56 -3.91 -11.88 -10.19
N VAL A 57 -3.69 -11.10 -11.24
CA VAL A 57 -3.36 -9.68 -11.16
C VAL A 57 -4.10 -8.92 -12.24
N LYS A 58 -4.65 -7.76 -11.88
CA LYS A 58 -5.21 -6.79 -12.82
C LYS A 58 -4.14 -5.76 -13.20
N GLU A 59 -3.94 -5.56 -14.49
CA GLU A 59 -2.98 -4.58 -15.02
C GLU A 59 -3.68 -3.32 -15.53
N THR A 60 -3.12 -2.16 -15.24
CA THR A 60 -3.44 -0.87 -15.88
C THR A 60 -2.15 -0.26 -16.41
N PHE A 61 -2.13 0.16 -17.67
CA PHE A 61 -0.96 0.78 -18.28
C PHE A 61 -1.23 2.25 -18.57
N ALA A 62 -0.47 3.13 -17.94
CA ALA A 62 -0.60 4.57 -18.09
C ALA A 62 0.77 5.24 -18.00
N TRP A 63 1.02 6.29 -18.78
CA TRP A 63 2.26 7.09 -18.70
C TRP A 63 3.57 6.30 -18.82
N ARG A 64 3.58 5.20 -19.58
CA ARG A 64 4.71 4.24 -19.64
C ARG A 64 5.01 3.52 -18.32
N HIS A 65 4.07 3.49 -17.39
CA HIS A 65 4.12 2.70 -16.16
C HIS A 65 3.05 1.61 -16.18
N PHE A 66 3.42 0.44 -15.69
CA PHE A 66 2.50 -0.65 -15.38
C PHE A 66 2.11 -0.54 -13.93
N TYR A 67 0.80 -0.55 -13.68
CA TYR A 67 0.20 -0.62 -12.37
C TYR A 67 -0.49 -1.96 -12.25
N TRP A 68 -0.10 -2.74 -11.25
CA TRP A 68 -0.65 -4.06 -11.00
C TRP A 68 -1.35 -4.12 -9.66
N TYR A 69 -2.57 -4.65 -9.68
CA TYR A 69 -3.41 -4.83 -8.51
C TYR A 69 -3.64 -6.31 -8.28
N LEU A 70 -3.35 -6.79 -7.07
CA LEU A 70 -3.57 -8.18 -6.71
C LEU A 70 -5.07 -8.48 -6.58
N THR A 71 -5.54 -9.57 -7.19
CA THR A 71 -6.94 -10.03 -7.07
C THR A 71 -7.10 -11.02 -5.92
N ASN A 72 -8.34 -11.29 -5.49
CA ASN A 72 -8.62 -12.25 -4.42
C ASN A 72 -8.08 -13.66 -4.75
N ASP A 73 -8.23 -14.12 -5.98
CA ASP A 73 -7.69 -15.41 -6.44
C ASP A 73 -6.16 -15.41 -6.42
N GLY A 74 -5.55 -14.27 -6.78
CA GLY A 74 -4.10 -14.07 -6.70
C GLY A 74 -3.57 -14.15 -5.27
N ILE A 75 -4.32 -13.66 -4.28
CA ILE A 75 -3.97 -13.77 -2.86
C ILE A 75 -3.90 -15.24 -2.45
N VAL A 76 -4.88 -16.06 -2.83
CA VAL A 76 -4.90 -17.50 -2.52
C VAL A 76 -3.71 -18.20 -3.18
N TYR A 77 -3.49 -17.95 -4.47
CA TYR A 77 -2.36 -18.54 -5.20
C TYR A 77 -1.00 -18.19 -4.58
N LEU A 78 -0.76 -16.92 -4.26
CA LEU A 78 0.51 -16.48 -3.68
C LEU A 78 0.70 -17.04 -2.26
N ARG A 79 -0.38 -17.19 -1.48
CA ARG A 79 -0.32 -17.82 -0.15
C ARG A 79 0.14 -19.28 -0.25
N ASP A 80 -0.44 -20.04 -1.17
CA ASP A 80 -0.08 -21.45 -1.39
C ASP A 80 1.35 -21.59 -1.94
N TYR A 81 1.77 -20.68 -2.81
CA TYR A 81 3.13 -20.67 -3.37
C TYR A 81 4.20 -20.32 -2.33
N LEU A 82 3.95 -19.29 -1.52
CA LEU A 82 4.89 -18.81 -0.50
C LEU A 82 4.84 -19.64 0.80
N ARG A 83 3.83 -20.51 0.96
CA ARG A 83 3.61 -21.33 2.17
C ARG A 83 3.41 -20.48 3.43
N LEU A 84 2.67 -19.39 3.30
CA LEU A 84 2.35 -18.48 4.41
C LEU A 84 1.06 -18.94 5.13
N PRO A 85 0.98 -18.77 6.47
CA PRO A 85 -0.27 -19.03 7.20
C PRO A 85 -1.40 -18.07 6.77
N ALA A 86 -2.64 -18.51 6.92
CA ALA A 86 -3.84 -17.79 6.45
C ALA A 86 -4.06 -16.41 7.10
N GLU A 87 -3.40 -16.14 8.23
CA GLU A 87 -3.52 -14.91 9.00
C GLU A 87 -2.86 -13.70 8.32
N ILE A 88 -1.85 -13.93 7.48
CA ILE A 88 -1.13 -12.83 6.84
C ILE A 88 -1.97 -12.32 5.66
N VAL A 89 -2.45 -11.10 5.82
CA VAL A 89 -3.28 -10.38 4.87
C VAL A 89 -2.45 -9.24 4.26
N PRO A 90 -2.51 -9.01 2.93
CA PRO A 90 -1.81 -7.89 2.29
C PRO A 90 -2.17 -6.55 2.93
N ALA A 91 -1.24 -5.59 2.92
CA ALA A 91 -1.43 -4.28 3.53
C ALA A 91 -2.70 -3.56 3.04
N SER A 92 -3.12 -3.79 1.79
CA SER A 92 -4.34 -3.22 1.22
C SER A 92 -5.64 -3.63 1.93
N LEU A 93 -5.67 -4.81 2.54
CA LEU A 93 -6.82 -5.35 3.25
C LEU A 93 -6.69 -5.16 4.78
N GLN A 94 -5.54 -4.71 5.26
CA GLN A 94 -5.37 -4.35 6.67
C GLN A 94 -6.18 -3.07 6.95
N ARG A 95 -7.27 -3.24 7.68
CA ARG A 95 -8.14 -2.12 8.06
C ARG A 95 -7.36 -1.20 9.01
N ILE A 96 -6.88 -0.07 8.50
CA ILE A 96 -6.32 1.00 9.33
C ILE A 96 -7.44 1.43 10.29
N ARG A 97 -7.33 1.04 11.57
CA ARG A 97 -8.16 1.59 12.64
C ARG A 97 -7.76 3.04 12.81
N LYS A 98 -8.41 3.95 12.07
CA LYS A 98 -8.32 5.38 12.37
C LYS A 98 -8.74 5.54 13.84
N PRO A 99 -7.90 6.13 14.72
CA PRO A 99 -8.27 6.27 16.12
C PRO A 99 -9.52 7.14 16.20
N ALA A 100 -10.64 6.53 16.60
CA ALA A 100 -11.93 7.19 16.73
C ALA A 100 -11.92 8.37 17.73
N GLY A 101 -10.85 8.52 18.52
CA GLY A 101 -10.68 9.57 19.51
C GLY A 101 -10.05 10.87 19.00
N ALA A 102 -9.41 10.90 17.82
CA ALA A 102 -8.71 12.11 17.36
C ALA A 102 -9.67 13.26 17.01
N ARG A 103 -10.88 12.95 16.54
CA ARG A 103 -11.91 13.95 16.23
C ARG A 103 -12.56 14.50 17.51
N ARG A 104 -12.86 13.62 18.48
CA ARG A 104 -13.44 14.00 19.78
C ARG A 104 -12.48 14.84 20.62
N ALA A 105 -11.19 14.48 20.66
CA ALA A 105 -10.19 15.23 21.42
C ALA A 105 -9.92 16.64 20.84
N LEU A 106 -10.11 16.84 19.54
CA LEU A 106 -10.04 18.16 18.92
C LEU A 106 -11.30 18.99 19.22
N GLU A 107 -12.48 18.37 19.16
CA GLU A 107 -13.76 19.00 19.51
C GLU A 107 -13.74 19.45 20.99
N ASP A 108 -13.32 18.59 21.93
CA ASP A 108 -13.22 18.93 23.36
C ASP A 108 -12.23 20.09 23.62
N ARG A 109 -11.14 20.18 22.85
CA ARG A 109 -10.16 21.28 22.95
C ARG A 109 -10.72 22.60 22.43
N LEU A 110 -11.49 22.56 21.35
CA LEU A 110 -12.13 23.76 20.79
C LEU A 110 -13.23 24.28 21.71
N THR A 111 -14.01 23.40 22.33
CA THR A 111 -15.06 23.78 23.30
C THR A 111 -14.46 24.39 24.58
N ASN A 112 -13.33 23.86 25.06
CA ASN A 112 -12.64 24.44 26.21
C ASN A 112 -12.00 25.80 25.89
N MET A 113 -11.45 25.99 24.69
CA MET A 113 -10.91 27.29 24.26
C MET A 113 -12.00 28.36 24.11
N THR A 114 -13.17 28.01 23.59
CA THR A 114 -14.28 28.96 23.46
C THR A 114 -14.88 29.32 24.80
N SER A 115 -14.97 28.39 25.76
CA SER A 115 -15.43 28.69 27.14
C SER A 115 -14.50 29.68 27.86
N VAL A 116 -13.19 29.47 27.78
CA VAL A 116 -12.19 30.37 28.42
C VAL A 116 -12.19 31.77 27.78
N LEU A 117 -12.38 31.86 26.46
CA LEU A 117 -12.50 33.15 25.78
C LEU A 117 -13.81 33.86 26.14
N TRP A 118 -14.91 33.12 26.33
CA TRP A 118 -16.21 33.67 26.76
C TRP A 118 -16.17 34.19 28.21
N GLU A 119 -15.51 33.46 29.12
CA GLU A 119 -15.28 33.90 30.51
C GLU A 119 -14.40 35.15 30.56
N ARG A 120 -13.30 35.16 29.81
CA ARG A 120 -12.38 36.31 29.76
C ARG A 120 -12.99 37.57 29.14
N TRP A 121 -13.94 37.42 28.23
CA TRP A 121 -14.71 38.53 27.69
C TRP A 121 -15.79 39.02 28.67
N ARG A 122 -16.44 38.11 29.42
CA ARG A 122 -17.40 38.44 30.48
C ARG A 122 -16.75 39.27 31.61
N ASP A 123 -15.53 38.91 32.02
CA ASP A 123 -14.79 39.64 33.06
C ASP A 123 -14.31 41.03 32.62
N SER A 124 -14.23 41.26 31.30
CA SER A 124 -13.86 42.56 30.73
C SER A 124 -15.02 43.57 30.74
N CYS A 125 -16.24 43.14 31.06
CA CYS A 125 -17.44 44.00 31.09
C CYS A 125 -17.89 44.44 32.50
N THR A 126 -17.17 44.08 33.57
CA THR A 126 -17.57 44.38 34.97
C THR A 126 -16.75 45.46 35.68
N PHE A 127 -16.07 46.36 34.95
CA PHE A 127 -15.42 47.53 35.54
C PHE A 127 -16.01 48.81 34.91
N SER A 128 -17.07 49.31 35.53
CA SER A 128 -17.54 50.70 35.41
C SER A 128 -16.87 51.56 36.49
#